data_AF-A0A0M0VM62-F1
#
_entry.id   AF-A0A0M0VM62-F1
#
_cell.length_a   1.000
_cell.length_b   1.000
_cell.length_c   1.000
_cell.angle_alpha   90.00
_cell.angle_beta   90.00
_cell.angle_gamma   90.00
#
_symmetry.space_group_name_H-M   'P 1'
#
loop_
_entity.id
_entity.type
_entity.pdbx_description
1 polymer ?
#
loop_
_entity_poly.entity_id
_entity_poly.type
_entity_poly.pdbx_seq_one_letter_code
_entity_poly.pdbx_strand_id
1 'polypeptide(L)'
;MTQQSESQAMAHEATLFVMQMAGDSMINAGIHNGDLLIVDRSLAPVPGDVVAAVMDDEIAIKRLVSRAGITILHAENPRYPDYMPSNGASPAIWGIVTDVIHPLISSSDRRTTASANTSTPTTLVPAC
;
A
#
# COMPACT_ATOMS: atom_id res chain seq x y z
N MET A 1 -11.38 37.83 37.09
CA MET A 1 -12.09 36.57 36.84
C MET A 1 -12.76 36.65 35.48
N THR A 2 -12.07 36.19 34.44
CA THR A 2 -12.72 35.75 33.19
C THR A 2 -11.78 34.72 32.58
N GLN A 3 -12.11 33.44 32.74
CA GLN A 3 -11.41 32.33 32.08
C GLN A 3 -11.73 32.39 30.59
N GLN A 4 -10.71 32.52 29.75
CA GLN A 4 -10.83 32.15 28.34
C GLN A 4 -10.68 30.64 28.26
N SER A 5 -11.81 29.97 28.03
CA SER A 5 -11.87 28.59 27.59
C SER A 5 -11.52 28.53 26.10
N GLU A 6 -10.24 28.37 25.80
CA GLU A 6 -9.79 28.01 24.46
C GLU A 6 -10.06 26.52 24.25
N SER A 7 -11.11 26.22 23.48
CA SER A 7 -11.36 24.89 22.94
C SER A 7 -10.20 24.49 22.02
N GLN A 8 -9.25 23.73 22.54
CA GLN A 8 -8.25 23.05 21.73
C GLN A 8 -8.93 21.93 20.96
N ALA A 9 -9.19 22.15 19.68
CA ALA A 9 -9.43 21.05 18.76
C ALA A 9 -8.10 20.31 18.60
N MET A 10 -7.92 19.21 19.35
CA MET A 10 -6.86 18.26 19.04
C MET A 10 -7.19 17.65 17.69
N ALA A 11 -6.61 18.19 16.62
CA ALA A 11 -6.53 17.48 15.36
C ALA A 11 -5.75 16.19 15.64
N HIS A 12 -6.45 15.08 15.77
CA HIS A 12 -5.81 13.78 15.78
C HIS A 12 -5.29 13.59 14.35
N GLU A 13 -4.01 13.89 14.12
CA GLU A 13 -3.38 13.56 12.84
C GLU A 13 -3.59 12.07 12.60
N ALA A 14 -4.14 11.71 11.45
CA ALA A 14 -4.35 10.31 11.11
C ALA A 14 -2.98 9.62 11.08
N THR A 15 -2.76 8.68 11.99
CA THR A 15 -1.53 7.88 12.07
C THR A 15 -1.58 6.65 11.16
N LEU A 16 -2.80 6.26 10.75
CA LEU A 16 -3.09 5.10 9.93
C LEU A 16 -3.37 5.49 8.48
N PHE A 17 -2.69 4.81 7.56
CA PHE A 17 -2.77 5.03 6.13
C PHE A 17 -3.06 3.73 5.41
N VAL A 18 -3.71 3.82 4.25
CA VAL A 18 -3.95 2.67 3.37
C VAL A 18 -3.10 2.84 2.12
N MET A 19 -2.33 1.81 1.77
CA MET A 19 -1.49 1.77 0.58
C MET A 19 -1.86 0.57 -0.28
N GLN A 20 -1.82 0.70 -1.60
CA GLN A 20 -1.95 -0.45 -2.48
C GLN A 20 -0.58 -1.02 -2.80
N MET A 21 -0.41 -2.33 -2.64
CA MET A 21 0.83 -3.01 -2.98
C MET A 21 1.00 -3.07 -4.49
N ALA A 22 2.20 -2.69 -4.96
CA ALA A 22 2.63 -2.84 -6.34
C ALA A 22 3.82 -3.79 -6.41
N GLY A 23 3.68 -4.87 -7.19
CA GLY A 23 4.70 -5.91 -7.36
C GLY A 23 4.54 -7.10 -6.41
N ASP A 24 5.49 -8.03 -6.50
CA ASP A 24 5.49 -9.36 -5.85
C ASP A 24 6.67 -9.55 -4.89
N SER A 25 7.35 -8.46 -4.51
CA SER A 25 8.58 -8.56 -3.70
C SER A 25 8.39 -9.10 -2.29
N MET A 26 7.14 -9.22 -1.83
CA MET A 26 6.75 -9.73 -0.52
C MET A 26 5.90 -11.01 -0.60
N ILE A 27 5.97 -11.75 -1.72
CA ILE A 27 5.10 -12.91 -1.99
C ILE A 27 5.22 -14.04 -0.95
N ASN A 28 6.41 -14.32 -0.42
CA ASN A 28 6.58 -15.36 0.60
C ASN A 28 6.07 -14.93 1.98
N ALA A 29 5.81 -13.63 2.18
CA ALA A 29 5.10 -13.12 3.35
C ALA A 29 3.57 -13.16 3.17
N GLY A 30 3.07 -13.71 2.05
CA GLY A 30 1.65 -13.75 1.71
C GLY A 30 1.11 -12.43 1.17
N ILE A 31 1.96 -11.43 0.88
CA ILE A 31 1.57 -10.14 0.32
C ILE A 31 1.69 -10.19 -1.20
N HIS A 32 0.59 -9.94 -1.88
CA HIS A 32 0.44 -10.03 -3.32
C HIS A 32 0.25 -8.65 -3.95
N ASN A 33 0.50 -8.59 -5.26
CA ASN A 33 0.22 -7.40 -6.04
C ASN A 33 -1.27 -7.05 -6.01
N GLY A 34 -1.60 -5.80 -5.68
CA GLY A 34 -2.97 -5.30 -5.59
C GLY A 34 -3.59 -5.39 -4.21
N ASP A 35 -2.92 -6.02 -3.24
CA ASP A 35 -3.36 -6.02 -1.84
C ASP A 35 -3.38 -4.62 -1.26
N LEU A 36 -4.28 -4.39 -0.29
CA LEU A 36 -4.32 -3.14 0.46
C LEU A 36 -3.62 -3.34 1.79
N LEU A 37 -2.68 -2.46 2.09
CA LEU A 37 -1.84 -2.48 3.27
C LEU A 37 -2.26 -1.37 4.22
N ILE A 38 -2.45 -1.70 5.49
CA ILE A 38 -2.65 -0.71 6.54
C ILE A 38 -1.30 -0.37 7.14
N VAL A 39 -0.94 0.90 7.14
CA VAL A 39 0.34 1.40 7.62
C VAL A 39 0.15 2.35 8.79
N ASP A 40 0.79 2.06 9.91
CA ASP A 40 0.80 2.87 11.12
C ASP A 40 2.12 3.62 11.28
N ARG A 41 2.05 4.95 11.35
CA ARG A 41 3.21 5.84 11.55
C ARG A 41 3.47 6.18 13.02
N SER A 42 2.60 5.77 13.94
CA SER A 42 2.75 6.03 15.39
C SER A 42 3.64 5.00 16.08
N LEU A 43 3.87 3.85 15.43
CA LEU A 43 4.64 2.74 15.99
C LEU A 43 6.12 2.84 15.62
N ALA A 44 6.99 2.47 16.56
CA ALA A 44 8.43 2.39 16.33
C ALA A 44 8.80 1.04 15.69
N PRO A 45 9.46 1.03 14.51
CA PRO A 45 9.75 -0.21 13.78
C PRO A 45 10.82 -1.05 14.48
N VAL A 46 10.59 -2.36 14.57
CA VAL A 46 11.56 -3.33 15.13
C VAL A 46 11.99 -4.38 14.10
N PRO A 47 13.18 -5.00 14.24
CA PRO A 47 13.60 -6.07 13.36
C PRO A 47 12.59 -7.22 13.34
N GLY A 48 12.18 -7.63 12.15
CA GLY A 48 11.12 -8.61 11.90
C GLY A 48 9.86 -7.99 11.31
N ASP A 49 9.62 -6.70 11.56
CA ASP A 49 8.43 -6.00 11.08
C ASP A 49 8.43 -5.82 9.56
N VAL A 50 7.24 -5.84 8.97
CA VAL A 50 7.05 -5.37 7.60
C VAL A 50 6.85 -3.86 7.65
N VAL A 51 7.66 -3.13 6.90
CA VAL A 51 7.72 -1.67 6.96
C VAL A 51 7.56 -1.07 5.57
N ALA A 52 6.93 0.09 5.52
CA ALA A 52 7.01 0.98 4.39
C ALA A 52 8.28 1.83 4.54
N ALA A 53 9.24 1.67 3.64
CA ALA A 53 10.51 2.38 3.67
C ALA A 53 10.70 3.17 2.38
N VAL A 54 11.34 4.33 2.49
CA VAL A 54 11.71 5.15 1.33
C VAL A 54 13.02 4.62 0.77
N MET A 55 13.00 4.17 -0.48
CA MET A 55 14.15 3.75 -1.27
C MET A 55 14.18 4.60 -2.54
N ASP A 56 15.26 5.35 -2.77
CA ASP A 56 15.45 6.17 -3.98
C ASP A 56 14.23 7.07 -4.30
N ASP A 57 13.70 7.75 -3.28
CA ASP A 57 12.51 8.62 -3.32
C ASP A 57 11.16 7.92 -3.61
N GLU A 58 11.14 6.58 -3.67
CA GLU A 58 9.93 5.77 -3.78
C GLU A 58 9.64 4.98 -2.50
N ILE A 59 8.36 4.74 -2.18
CA ILE A 59 8.00 3.90 -1.03
C ILE A 59 7.94 2.45 -1.46
N ALA A 60 8.72 1.60 -0.80
CA ALA A 60 8.71 0.16 -0.98
C ALA A 60 8.34 -0.54 0.33
N ILE A 61 7.67 -1.69 0.19
CA ILE A 61 7.31 -2.55 1.31
C ILE A 61 8.36 -3.65 1.43
N LYS A 62 9.02 -3.73 2.58
CA LYS A 62 10.10 -4.68 2.87
C LYS A 62 10.03 -5.14 4.31
N ARG A 63 10.68 -6.26 4.62
CA ARG A 63 10.89 -6.68 6.00
C ARG A 63 12.13 -6.01 6.55
N LEU A 64 12.00 -5.40 7.72
CA LEU A 64 13.14 -4.85 8.45
C LEU A 64 13.94 -5.99 9.07
N VAL A 65 15.22 -6.09 8.78
CA VAL A 65 16.10 -7.11 9.36
C VAL A 65 17.31 -6.44 9.96
N SER A 66 17.75 -6.90 11.14
CA SER A 66 19.02 -6.46 11.73
C SER A 66 20.06 -7.57 11.58
N ARG A 67 21.17 -7.27 10.88
CA ARG A 67 22.28 -8.22 10.69
C ARG A 67 23.58 -7.56 11.12
N ALA A 68 24.24 -8.16 12.12
CA ALA A 68 25.48 -7.64 12.69
C ALA A 68 25.40 -6.16 13.14
N GLY A 69 24.24 -5.73 13.65
CA GLY A 69 24.01 -4.35 14.10
C GLY A 69 23.64 -3.37 12.98
N ILE A 70 23.56 -3.83 11.72
CA ILE A 70 23.13 -3.02 10.58
C ILE A 70 21.69 -3.37 10.24
N THR A 71 20.86 -2.33 10.11
CA THR A 71 19.47 -2.45 9.67
C THR A 71 19.40 -2.49 8.15
N ILE A 72 18.85 -3.56 7.60
CA ILE A 72 18.68 -3.80 6.16
C ILE A 72 17.20 -4.01 5.83
N LEU A 73 16.85 -3.79 4.57
CA LEU A 73 15.52 -4.06 4.04
C LEU A 73 15.55 -5.36 3.22
N HIS A 74 14.92 -6.40 3.75
CA HIS A 74 14.83 -7.70 3.11
C HIS A 74 13.53 -7.83 2.31
N ALA A 75 13.63 -8.37 1.10
CA ALA A 75 12.47 -8.73 0.30
C ALA A 75 12.11 -10.20 0.53
N GLU A 76 10.84 -10.49 0.81
CA GLU A 76 10.33 -11.86 0.96
C GLU A 76 10.05 -12.51 -0.42
N ASN A 77 11.01 -12.35 -1.33
CA ASN A 77 11.01 -12.93 -2.66
C ASN A 77 12.47 -13.08 -3.14
N PRO A 78 12.98 -14.30 -3.38
CA PRO A 78 14.37 -14.56 -3.77
C PRO A 78 14.84 -13.84 -5.04
N ARG A 79 13.91 -13.35 -5.86
CA ARG A 79 14.21 -12.59 -7.08
C ARG A 79 14.68 -11.17 -6.79
N TYR A 80 14.44 -10.67 -5.58
CA TYR A 80 14.76 -9.31 -5.17
C TYR A 80 15.90 -9.33 -4.14
N PRO A 81 17.05 -8.67 -4.42
CA PRO A 81 18.14 -8.60 -3.46
C PRO A 81 17.79 -7.73 -2.25
N ASP A 82 18.48 -7.96 -1.15
CA ASP A 82 18.42 -7.10 0.04
C ASP A 82 18.89 -5.68 -0.31
N TYR A 83 18.17 -4.69 0.21
CA TYR A 83 18.54 -3.30 0.07
C TYR A 83 19.24 -2.81 1.33
N MET A 84 20.41 -2.21 1.14
CA MET A 84 21.16 -1.51 2.17
C MET A 84 21.51 -0.11 1.66
N PRO A 85 21.23 0.96 2.41
CA PRO A 85 21.61 2.31 2.00
C PRO A 85 23.14 2.42 1.78
N SER A 86 23.54 2.98 0.64
CA SER A 86 24.96 3.08 0.22
C SER A 86 25.84 3.89 1.18
N ASN A 87 25.24 4.75 1.99
CA ASN A 87 25.91 5.59 2.99
C ASN A 87 26.11 4.89 4.35
N GLY A 88 25.70 3.62 4.49
CA GLY A 88 25.73 2.88 5.75
C GLY A 88 24.75 3.43 6.80
N ALA A 89 23.84 4.32 6.41
CA ALA A 89 22.79 4.81 7.29
C ALA A 89 21.66 3.79 7.42
N SER A 90 20.81 4.00 8.44
CA SER A 90 19.57 3.24 8.55
C SER A 90 18.60 3.66 7.44
N PRO A 91 17.83 2.72 6.84
CA PRO A 91 16.81 3.04 5.86
C PRO A 91 15.76 3.99 6.47
N ALA A 92 15.29 4.93 5.67
CA ALA A 92 14.24 5.85 6.10
C ALA A 92 12.89 5.11 6.15
N ILE A 93 12.43 4.80 7.37
CA ILE A 93 11.16 4.13 7.58
C ILE A 93 10.03 5.16 7.63
N TRP A 94 9.02 4.98 6.79
CA TRP A 94 7.83 5.82 6.74
C TRP A 94 6.76 5.39 7.75
N GLY A 95 6.58 4.07 7.92
CA GLY A 95 5.66 3.47 8.89
C GLY A 95 5.70 1.94 8.89
N ILE A 96 4.98 1.33 9.82
CA ILE A 96 4.89 -0.14 9.98
C ILE A 96 3.60 -0.64 9.31
N VAL A 97 3.69 -1.71 8.54
CA VAL A 97 2.51 -2.39 7.99
C VAL A 97 1.90 -3.28 9.07
N THR A 98 0.69 -2.97 9.53
CA THR A 98 0.00 -3.73 10.58
C THR A 98 -0.86 -4.84 10.01
N ASP A 99 -1.55 -4.57 8.89
CA ASP A 99 -2.54 -5.46 8.32
C ASP A 99 -2.46 -5.49 6.79
N VAL A 100 -2.85 -6.63 6.24
CA VAL A 100 -2.96 -6.88 4.80
C VAL A 100 -4.39 -7.31 4.50
N ILE A 101 -5.04 -6.60 3.58
CA ILE A 101 -6.38 -6.89 3.11
C ILE A 101 -6.25 -7.44 1.70
N HIS A 102 -6.58 -8.72 1.55
CA HIS A 102 -6.67 -9.41 0.25
C HIS A 102 -8.04 -9.18 -0.39
N PRO A 103 -8.18 -8.36 -1.44
CA PRO A 103 -9.45 -8.15 -2.09
C PRO A 103 -9.81 -9.41 -2.88
N LEU A 104 -10.95 -10.03 -2.56
CA LEU A 104 -11.44 -11.21 -3.31
C LEU A 104 -12.01 -10.86 -4.69
N ILE A 105 -12.20 -9.57 -4.97
CA ILE A 105 -12.77 -9.07 -6.21
C ILE A 105 -11.82 -8.03 -6.77
N SER A 106 -11.21 -8.33 -7.92
CA SER A 106 -10.42 -7.34 -8.65
C SER A 106 -11.36 -6.35 -9.34
N SER A 107 -10.99 -5.08 -9.37
CA SER A 107 -11.70 -4.06 -10.15
C SER A 107 -11.72 -4.36 -11.65
N SER A 108 -10.78 -5.17 -12.15
CA SER A 108 -10.79 -5.69 -13.52
C SER A 108 -11.90 -6.71 -13.78
N ASP A 109 -12.31 -7.50 -12.77
CA ASP A 109 -13.35 -8.54 -12.92
C ASP A 109 -14.76 -7.96 -13.00
N ARG A 110 -14.98 -6.77 -12.43
CA ARG A 110 -16.30 -6.09 -12.46
C ARG A 110 -16.58 -5.29 -13.72
N ARG A 111 -15.86 -5.51 -14.83
CA ARG A 111 -16.28 -4.98 -16.14
C ARG A 111 -17.39 -5.87 -16.74
N THR A 112 -18.51 -5.98 -16.02
CA THR A 112 -19.68 -6.76 -16.43
C THR A 112 -20.63 -5.84 -17.23
N THR A 113 -20.70 -6.09 -18.55
CA THR A 113 -21.91 -6.02 -19.40
C THR A 113 -22.78 -4.76 -19.42
N ALA A 114 -22.21 -3.55 -19.38
CA ALA A 114 -22.91 -2.33 -19.79
C ALA A 114 -22.48 -1.87 -21.20
N SER A 115 -22.41 -2.80 -22.17
CA SER A 115 -22.44 -2.42 -23.59
C SER A 115 -23.78 -2.91 -24.12
N ALA A 116 -24.76 -2.02 -24.04
CA ALA A 116 -26.09 -2.22 -24.56
C ALA A 116 -26.01 -2.49 -26.07
N ASN A 117 -26.45 -3.68 -26.43
CA ASN A 117 -26.77 -4.10 -27.78
C ASN A 117 -27.96 -3.24 -28.25
N THR A 118 -27.69 -2.13 -28.93
CA THR A 118 -28.73 -1.40 -29.66
C THR A 118 -29.03 -2.14 -30.96
N SER A 119 -29.88 -3.16 -30.89
CA SER A 119 -30.56 -3.68 -32.07
C SER A 119 -31.57 -2.63 -32.52
N THR A 120 -31.24 -1.84 -33.54
CA THR A 120 -32.26 -1.08 -34.26
C THR A 120 -33.06 -2.05 -35.13
N PRO A 121 -34.38 -2.20 -34.95
CA PRO A 121 -35.20 -2.80 -35.99
C PRO A 121 -35.27 -1.81 -37.16
N THR A 122 -34.60 -2.14 -38.26
CA THR A 122 -34.78 -1.47 -39.55
C THR A 122 -36.21 -1.70 -40.02
N THR A 123 -37.11 -0.76 -39.71
CA THR A 123 -38.43 -0.70 -40.33
C THR A 123 -38.25 -0.29 -41.79
N LEU A 124 -38.44 -1.25 -42.68
CA LEU A 124 -38.53 -1.08 -44.12
C LEU A 124 -39.85 -0.34 -44.43
N VAL A 125 -39.78 0.94 -44.81
CA VAL A 125 -40.91 1.67 -45.40
C VAL A 125 -40.96 1.36 -46.90
N PRO A 126 -42.09 0.86 -47.43
CA PRO A 126 -42.24 0.65 -48.87
C PRO A 126 -42.60 1.96 -49.60
N ALA A 127 -42.22 1.99 -50.88
CA ALA A 127 -42.29 3.10 -51.81
C ALA A 127 -43.69 3.66 -52.08
N CYS A 128 -43.74 4.96 -52.39
CA CYS A 128 -44.65 5.59 -53.35
C CYS A 128 -43.85 6.66 -54.12
#